data_AF-A0A527ZGK0-F1
#
_entry.id   AF-A0A527ZGK0-F1
#
_cell.length_a   1.000
_cell.length_b   1.000
_cell.length_c   1.000
_cell.angle_alpha   90.00
_cell.angle_beta   90.00
_cell.angle_gamma   90.00
#
_symmetry.space_group_name_H-M   'P 1'
#
loop_
_entity.id
_entity.type
_entity.pdbx_description
1 polymer ?
#
loop_
_entity_poly.entity_id
_entity_poly.type
_entity_poly.pdbx_seq_one_letter_code
_entity_poly.pdbx_strand_id
1 'polypeptide(L)' 'SYITLGFGHGEEWWRQFCYRLKMAGYDGWLSIEHEDVMLSRLEGVKKSVELLRTVMPIEASDYVPQAI' A
#
# COMPACT_ATOMS: atom_id res chain seq x y z
N SER A 1 -5.42 4.91 14.41
CA SER A 1 -5.19 6.36 14.39
C SER A 1 -5.86 6.94 13.16
N TYR A 2 -6.51 8.09 13.29
CA TYR A 2 -7.11 8.83 12.17
C TYR A 2 -6.06 9.80 11.61
N ILE A 3 -5.20 9.27 10.74
CA ILE A 3 -4.11 10.02 10.12
C ILE A 3 -3.87 9.52 8.71
N THR A 4 -3.52 10.44 7.82
CA THR A 4 -3.15 10.16 6.44
C THR A 4 -1.97 9.19 6.36
N LEU A 5 -2.03 8.26 5.40
CA LEU A 5 -0.97 7.27 5.21
C LEU A 5 0.37 7.98 4.91
N GLY A 6 1.46 7.47 5.49
CA GLY A 6 2.78 8.09 5.43
C GLY A 6 3.15 8.91 6.67
N PHE A 7 2.18 9.43 7.43
CA PHE A 7 2.46 10.22 8.64
C PHE A 7 2.41 9.41 9.95
N GLY A 8 1.60 8.34 10.02
CA GLY A 8 1.57 7.41 11.17
C GLY A 8 2.42 6.16 10.95
N HIS A 9 2.28 5.56 9.77
CA HIS A 9 3.14 4.49 9.27
C HIS A 9 3.83 4.99 8.00
N GLY A 10 5.16 4.98 8.02
CA GLY A 10 5.98 5.38 6.87
C GLY A 10 5.99 4.33 5.75
N GLU A 11 6.71 4.63 4.67
CA GLU A 11 6.71 3.81 3.46
C GLU A 11 7.08 2.35 3.69
N GLU A 12 8.09 2.10 4.53
CA GLU A 12 8.56 0.73 4.80
C GLU A 12 7.44 -0.15 5.35
N TRP A 13 6.64 0.39 6.28
CA TRP A 13 5.52 -0.35 6.82
C TRP A 13 4.48 -0.69 5.75
N TRP A 14 4.14 0.28 4.88
CA TRP A 14 3.16 0.06 3.80
C TRP A 14 3.68 -0.88 2.71
N ARG A 15 4.98 -0.87 2.43
CA ARG A 15 5.65 -1.84 1.56
C ARG A 15 5.50 -3.25 2.11
N GLN A 16 5.81 -3.46 3.38
CA GLN A 16 5.68 -4.76 4.03
C GLN A 16 4.22 -5.22 4.08
N PHE A 17 3.28 -4.32 4.36
CA PHE A 17 1.85 -4.61 4.33
C PHE A 17 1.40 -5.12 2.95
N CYS A 18 1.71 -4.37 1.88
CA CYS A 18 1.32 -4.77 0.52
C CYS A 18 1.98 -6.09 0.09
N TYR A 19 3.26 -6.28 0.46
CA TYR A 19 3.98 -7.52 0.16
C TYR A 19 3.35 -8.73 0.87
N ARG A 20 2.95 -8.58 2.14
CA ARG A 20 2.25 -9.62 2.91
C ARG A 20 0.91 -10.00 2.29
N LEU A 21 0.15 -9.02 1.78
CA LEU A 21 -1.10 -9.30 1.04
C LEU A 21 -0.82 -10.13 -0.22
N LYS A 22 0.21 -9.77 -1.00
CA LYS A 22 0.61 -10.52 -2.20
C LYS A 22 1.04 -11.96 -1.86
N MET A 23 1.84 -12.14 -0.81
CA MET A 23 2.24 -13.46 -0.30
C MET A 23 1.05 -14.31 0.14
N ALA A 24 0.00 -13.68 0.67
CA ALA A 24 -1.24 -14.35 1.05
C ALA A 24 -2.16 -14.67 -0.13
N GLY A 25 -1.78 -14.30 -1.37
CA GLY A 25 -2.57 -14.54 -2.58
C GLY A 25 -3.71 -13.54 -2.80
N TYR A 26 -3.70 -12.39 -2.12
CA TYR A 26 -4.72 -11.36 -2.33
C TYR A 26 -4.48 -10.59 -3.64
N ASP A 27 -5.48 -10.53 -4.53
CA ASP A 27 -5.45 -9.79 -5.80
C ASP A 27 -6.52 -8.69 -5.92
N GLY A 28 -7.23 -8.42 -4.82
CA GLY A 28 -8.38 -7.53 -4.81
C GLY A 28 -8.04 -6.05 -4.67
N TRP A 29 -9.09 -5.25 -4.47
CA TRP A 29 -9.01 -3.81 -4.32
C TRP A 29 -8.56 -3.38 -2.92
N LEU A 30 -7.51 -2.56 -2.83
CA LEU A 30 -7.21 -1.82 -1.61
C LEU A 30 -8.01 -0.52 -1.57
N SER A 31 -9.07 -0.49 -0.76
CA SER A 31 -9.90 0.70 -0.56
C SER A 31 -9.29 1.63 0.48
N ILE A 32 -9.39 2.94 0.27
CA ILE A 32 -8.90 3.97 1.20
C ILE A 32 -10.10 4.63 1.87
N GLU A 33 -10.20 4.46 3.18
CA GLU A 33 -11.04 5.27 4.05
C GLU A 33 -10.14 6.35 4.68
N HIS A 34 -10.45 7.63 4.44
CA HIS A 34 -9.61 8.74 4.87
C HIS A 34 -10.29 9.56 5.97
N GLU A 35 -9.63 9.62 7.13
CA GLU A 35 -9.98 10.48 8.25
C GLU A 35 -8.70 11.07 8.84
N ASP A 36 -8.61 12.40 8.85
CA ASP A 36 -7.47 13.16 9.37
C ASP A 36 -7.96 14.53 9.86
N VAL A 37 -7.54 14.93 11.06
CA VAL A 37 -7.94 16.20 11.66
C VAL A 37 -7.05 17.38 11.23
N MET A 38 -5.88 17.10 10.65
CA MET A 38 -4.90 18.10 10.24
C MET A 38 -4.89 18.34 8.72
N LEU A 39 -5.13 17.29 7.92
CA LEU A 39 -5.10 17.38 6.46
C LEU A 39 -6.49 17.45 5.84
N SER A 40 -6.60 18.20 4.73
CA SER A 40 -7.82 18.20 3.94
C SER A 40 -8.10 16.82 3.37
N ARG A 41 -9.39 16.46 3.20
CA ARG A 41 -9.82 15.17 2.63
C ARG A 41 -9.14 14.87 1.29
N LEU A 42 -9.11 15.87 0.39
CA LEU A 42 -8.55 15.68 -0.93
C LEU A 42 -7.03 15.49 -0.88
N GLU A 43 -6.32 16.29 -0.10
CA GLU A 43 -4.87 16.17 0.03
C GLU A 43 -4.47 14.84 0.66
N GLY A 44 -5.16 14.43 1.73
CA GLY A 44 -4.87 13.20 2.44
C GLY A 44 -5.11 11.95 1.57
N VAL A 45 -6.21 11.90 0.82
CA VAL A 45 -6.45 10.83 -0.16
C VAL A 45 -5.38 10.83 -1.26
N LYS A 46 -5.02 11.99 -1.82
CA LYS A 46 -3.98 12.07 -2.86
C LYS A 46 -2.64 11.54 -2.37
N LYS A 47 -2.19 11.97 -1.18
CA LYS A 47 -0.94 11.49 -0.56
C LYS A 47 -1.00 9.98 -0.28
N SER A 48 -2.14 9.48 0.17
CA SER A 48 -2.32 8.05 0.46
C SER A 48 -2.24 7.20 -0.82
N VAL A 49 -2.86 7.65 -1.91
CA VAL A 49 -2.79 6.99 -3.23
C VAL A 49 -1.37 7.02 -3.78
N GLU A 50 -0.69 8.16 -3.69
CA GLU A 50 0.71 8.32 -4.12
C GLU A 50 1.62 7.35 -3.39
N LEU A 51 1.54 7.30 -2.06
CA LEU A 51 2.31 6.37 -1.24
C LEU A 51 2.07 4.92 -1.64
N LEU A 52 0.81 4.50 -1.76
CA LEU A 52 0.47 3.11 -2.09
C LEU A 52 0.95 2.72 -3.48
N ARG A 53 0.87 3.61 -4.47
CA ARG A 53 1.41 3.37 -5.82
C ARG A 53 2.93 3.21 -5.83
N THR A 54 3.64 3.91 -4.95
CA THR A 54 5.10 3.81 -4.82
C THR A 54 5.54 2.48 -4.21
N VAL A 55 4.75 1.92 -3.27
CA VAL A 55 5.20 0.78 -2.45
C VAL A 55 4.57 -0.56 -2.80
N MET A 56 3.43 -0.58 -3.53
CA MET A 56 2.71 -1.81 -3.85
C MET A 56 3.37 -2.57 -5.02
N PRO A 57 3.62 -3.88 -4.89
CA PRO A 57 4.02 -4.72 -6.03
C PRO A 57 2.88 -4.83 -7.05
N ILE A 58 3.16 -4.51 -8.31
CA ILE A 58 2.15 -4.49 -9.38
C ILE A 58 2.24 -5.74 -10.24
N GLU A 59 3.45 -6.16 -10.61
CA GLU A 59 3.67 -7.28 -11.52
C GLU A 59 3.75 -8.62 -10.78
N ALA A 60 3.52 -9.71 -11.51
CA ALA A 60 3.76 -11.05 -11.00
C ALA A 60 5.27 -11.33 -10.98
N SER A 61 5.69 -12.31 -10.18
CA SER A 61 7.06 -12.81 -10.21
C SER A 61 7.29 -13.59 -11.51
N ASP A 62 8.37 -13.28 -12.21
CA ASP A 62 8.85 -14.05 -13.37
C ASP A 62 9.67 -15.29 -12.95
N TYR A 63 9.67 -15.63 -11.65
CA TYR A 63 10.43 -16.76 -11.13
C TYR A 63 9.91 -18.09 -11.71
N VAL A 64 10.79 -18.78 -12.43
CA VAL A 64 10.57 -20.14 -12.92
C VAL A 64 11.47 -21.09 -12.11
N PRO A 65 10.91 -22.08 -11.40
CA PRO A 65 11.70 -23.09 -10.70
C PRO A 65 12.61 -23.83 -11.69
N GLN A 66 13.87 -24.05 -11.31
CA GLN A 66 14.77 -24.88 -12.11
C GLN A 66 14.24 -26.32 -12.15
N ALA A 67 14.23 -26.91 -13.36
CA ALA A 67 13.90 -28.32 -13.51
C ALA A 67 14.92 -29.17 -12.75
N ILE A 68 14.41 -30.16 -11.99
CA ILE A 68 15.20 -31.14 -11.26
C ILE A 68 15.80 -32.15 -12.23
#